data_AF-A0A800BQ00-F1
#
_entry.id   AF-A0A800BQ00-F1
#
_cell.length_a   1.000
_cell.length_b   1.000
_cell.length_c   1.000
_cell.angle_alpha   90.00
_cell.angle_beta   90.00
_cell.angle_gamma   90.00
#
_symmetry.space_group_name_H-M   'P 1'
#
loop_
_entity.id
_entity.type
_entity.pdbx_description
1 polymer ?
#
loop_
_entity_poly.entity_id
_entity_poly.type
_entity_poly.pdbx_seq_one_letter_code
_entity_poly.pdbx_strand_id
1 'polypeptide(L)'
;MKGKILRCIQCNELVNNTEYDSMPEYYYHEEGKNFVERPRDDRKTFELRHNGHQIEELTVVDGSFISQWPYLEPVKEGYFQVTNGKERFLVRKWRESIDNPISYQLIDGYIEITNTQLEVQRQDIRRQMRAEIPSISDRKIDQFIQVVEDVASQLDWKKLEVSAEGENPLITYYKLGDHSMGNILSRSTEIFNSKEFKKIKEFIYQNNGHNDVMTLRVRRRFKIVTTDKTKRTNSHL
;
A
#
# COMPACT_ATOMS: atom_id res chain seq x y z
N MET A 1 -5.99 -2.33 7.39
CA MET A 1 -7.43 -2.66 7.58
C MET A 1 -7.49 -3.55 8.81
N LYS A 2 -8.03 -3.08 9.93
CA LYS A 2 -8.29 -3.93 11.10
C LYS A 2 -9.73 -4.41 10.98
N GLY A 3 -9.93 -5.71 10.85
CA GLY A 3 -11.26 -6.30 10.66
C GLY A 3 -11.15 -7.80 10.49
N LYS A 4 -12.18 -8.52 10.93
CA LYS A 4 -12.30 -9.96 10.70
C LYS A 4 -13.20 -10.17 9.49
N ILE A 5 -12.78 -11.03 8.57
CA ILE A 5 -13.64 -11.46 7.46
C ILE A 5 -14.30 -12.77 7.89
N LEU A 6 -15.62 -12.86 7.82
CA LEU A 6 -16.33 -14.13 7.96
C LEU A 6 -16.42 -14.78 6.58
N ARG A 7 -16.17 -16.09 6.54
CA ARG A 7 -16.31 -16.90 5.34
C ARG A 7 -17.24 -18.07 5.60
N CYS A 8 -18.23 -18.26 4.72
CA CYS A 8 -18.91 -19.54 4.62
C CYS A 8 -18.06 -20.50 3.78
N ILE A 9 -17.60 -21.61 4.36
CA ILE A 9 -16.69 -22.55 3.68
C ILE A 9 -17.37 -23.21 2.47
N GLN A 10 -18.66 -23.51 2.59
CA GLN A 10 -19.45 -24.18 1.57
C GLN A 10 -19.78 -23.24 0.39
N CYS A 11 -20.15 -21.98 0.68
CA CYS A 11 -20.56 -21.01 -0.35
C CYS A 11 -19.39 -20.19 -0.90
N ASN A 12 -18.27 -20.11 -0.19
CA ASN A 12 -17.20 -19.14 -0.42
C ASN A 12 -17.66 -17.66 -0.35
N GLU A 13 -18.82 -17.41 0.25
CA GLU A 13 -19.32 -16.05 0.51
C GLU A 13 -18.49 -15.43 1.64
N LEU A 14 -18.12 -14.16 1.45
CA LEU A 14 -17.33 -13.38 2.38
C LEU A 14 -18.12 -12.16 2.83
N VAL A 15 -18.06 -11.86 4.13
CA VAL A 15 -18.51 -10.58 4.67
C VAL A 15 -17.42 -10.01 5.58
N ASN A 16 -17.17 -8.72 5.45
CA ASN A 16 -16.33 -8.02 6.40
C ASN A 16 -17.16 -7.72 7.64
N ASN A 17 -16.71 -8.21 8.80
CA ASN A 17 -17.37 -7.98 10.06
C ASN A 17 -16.54 -6.99 10.88
N THR A 18 -17.06 -5.78 10.99
CA THR A 18 -16.52 -4.62 11.69
C THR A 18 -17.37 -4.32 12.91
N GLU A 19 -16.84 -3.49 13.81
CA GLU A 19 -17.56 -3.07 15.02
C GLU A 19 -18.83 -2.26 14.68
N TYR A 20 -18.88 -1.64 13.51
CA TYR A 20 -20.01 -0.85 13.02
C TYR A 20 -21.16 -1.70 12.47
N ASP A 21 -20.92 -2.98 12.15
CA ASP A 21 -21.93 -3.83 11.52
C ASP A 21 -23.03 -4.31 12.49
N SER A 22 -22.89 -3.95 13.76
CA SER A 22 -23.90 -4.09 14.81
C SER A 22 -24.54 -2.76 15.24
N MET A 23 -24.14 -1.65 14.61
CA MET A 23 -24.71 -0.34 14.88
C MET A 23 -26.04 -0.16 14.14
N PRO A 24 -27.02 0.53 14.75
CA PRO A 24 -28.30 0.78 14.12
C PRO A 24 -28.19 1.80 12.97
N GLU A 25 -29.10 1.69 12.02
CA GLU A 25 -29.31 2.70 10.98
C GLU A 25 -30.33 3.74 11.46
N TYR A 26 -30.15 4.99 11.02
CA TYR A 26 -31.09 6.06 11.30
C TYR A 26 -31.67 6.58 9.98
N TYR A 27 -32.98 6.74 9.94
CA TYR A 27 -33.66 7.38 8.83
C TYR A 27 -34.59 8.47 9.34
N TYR A 28 -34.72 9.53 8.55
CA TYR A 28 -35.61 10.62 8.87
C TYR A 28 -37.04 10.25 8.46
N HIS A 29 -37.95 10.27 9.43
CA HIS A 29 -39.37 10.01 9.20
C HIS A 29 -40.11 11.34 9.06
N GLU A 30 -40.50 11.71 7.83
CA GLU A 30 -41.04 13.04 7.50
C GLU A 30 -42.33 13.37 8.27
N GLU A 31 -43.25 12.41 8.40
CA GLU A 31 -44.54 12.63 9.11
C GLU A 31 -44.33 12.86 10.62
N GLY A 32 -43.30 12.23 11.20
CA GLY A 32 -42.98 12.34 12.63
C GLY A 32 -41.98 13.46 12.94
N LYS A 33 -41.39 14.06 11.89
CA LYS A 33 -40.27 15.01 11.96
C LYS A 33 -39.14 14.55 12.90
N ASN A 34 -38.89 13.25 12.96
CA ASN A 34 -37.92 12.63 13.87
C ASN A 34 -37.04 11.61 13.14
N PHE A 35 -35.89 11.30 13.74
CA PHE A 35 -35.09 10.16 13.32
C PHE A 35 -35.60 8.90 14.01
N VAL A 36 -35.76 7.83 13.23
CA VAL A 36 -36.12 6.52 13.75
C VAL A 36 -34.92 5.60 13.62
N GLU A 37 -34.63 4.92 14.72
CA GLU A 37 -33.57 3.92 14.82
C GLU A 37 -34.08 2.57 14.29
N ARG A 38 -33.29 1.93 13.42
CA ARG A 38 -33.51 0.56 12.97
C ARG A 38 -32.33 -0.31 13.39
N PRO A 39 -32.56 -1.33 14.23
CA PRO A 39 -31.50 -2.29 14.55
C PRO A 39 -30.98 -2.98 13.29
N ARG A 40 -29.66 -3.03 13.15
CA ARG A 40 -28.97 -3.74 12.07
C ARG A 40 -27.87 -4.62 12.69
N ASP A 41 -27.81 -5.86 12.21
CA ASP A 41 -26.82 -6.85 12.63
C ASP A 41 -26.46 -7.70 11.41
N ASP A 42 -25.45 -7.25 10.66
CA ASP A 42 -25.07 -7.88 9.40
C ASP A 42 -24.49 -9.28 9.63
N ARG A 43 -23.81 -9.46 10.77
CA ARG A 43 -23.29 -10.78 11.17
C ARG A 43 -24.42 -11.78 11.35
N LYS A 44 -25.45 -11.45 12.14
CA LYS A 44 -26.61 -12.35 12.29
C LYS A 44 -27.30 -12.60 10.97
N THR A 45 -27.43 -11.58 10.13
CA THR A 45 -28.03 -11.72 8.81
C THR A 45 -27.24 -12.71 7.94
N PHE A 46 -25.93 -12.64 7.97
CA PHE A 46 -25.03 -13.58 7.29
C PHE A 46 -25.15 -15.00 7.87
N GLU A 47 -25.08 -15.15 9.20
CA GLU A 47 -25.19 -16.44 9.87
C GLU A 47 -26.53 -17.14 9.60
N LEU A 48 -27.64 -16.38 9.59
CA LEU A 48 -28.98 -16.90 9.26
C LEU A 48 -29.07 -17.38 7.81
N ARG A 49 -28.50 -16.62 6.86
CA ARG A 49 -28.47 -16.99 5.43
C ARG A 49 -27.67 -18.28 5.20
N HIS A 50 -26.65 -18.50 6.02
CA HIS A 50 -25.78 -19.66 5.95
C HIS A 50 -26.06 -20.69 7.06
N ASN A 51 -27.32 -20.77 7.52
CA ASN A 51 -27.71 -21.73 8.54
C ASN A 51 -27.37 -23.17 8.10
N GLY A 52 -26.71 -23.92 8.97
CA GLY A 52 -26.22 -25.28 8.68
C GLY A 52 -24.91 -25.35 7.89
N HIS A 53 -24.34 -24.21 7.47
CA HIS A 53 -23.01 -24.17 6.87
C HIS A 53 -21.94 -23.92 7.95
N GLN A 54 -20.69 -24.26 7.61
CA GLN A 54 -19.54 -23.98 8.46
C GLN A 54 -19.01 -22.59 8.15
N ILE A 55 -18.91 -21.76 9.18
CA ILE A 55 -18.38 -20.40 9.08
C ILE A 55 -17.01 -20.37 9.75
N GLU A 56 -16.03 -19.76 9.09
CA GLU A 56 -14.70 -19.50 9.66
C GLU A 56 -14.40 -18.00 9.71
N GLU A 57 -13.59 -17.59 10.69
CA GLU A 57 -13.06 -16.24 10.78
C GLU A 57 -11.69 -16.18 10.12
N LEU A 58 -11.49 -15.21 9.23
CA LEU A 58 -10.26 -14.95 8.54
C LEU A 58 -9.68 -13.60 9.00
N THR A 59 -8.39 -13.59 9.27
CA THR A 59 -7.64 -12.40 9.66
C THR A 59 -6.93 -11.82 8.45
N VAL A 60 -7.03 -10.51 8.25
CA VAL A 60 -6.30 -9.79 7.20
C VAL A 60 -4.80 -9.86 7.48
N VAL A 61 -4.01 -10.23 6.48
CA VAL A 61 -2.55 -10.19 6.57
C VAL A 61 -2.11 -8.72 6.43
N ASP A 62 -1.47 -8.18 7.46
CA ASP A 62 -1.00 -6.80 7.45
C ASP A 62 -0.03 -6.52 6.29
N GLY A 63 -0.15 -5.34 5.69
CA GLY A 63 0.66 -4.92 4.53
C GLY A 63 0.35 -5.66 3.22
N SER A 64 -0.66 -6.54 3.18
CA SER A 64 -0.99 -7.30 1.96
C SER A 64 -1.91 -6.58 0.98
N PHE A 65 -2.46 -5.43 1.36
CA PHE A 65 -3.40 -4.69 0.51
C PHE A 65 -2.70 -4.08 -0.70
N ILE A 66 -3.31 -4.22 -1.87
CA ILE A 66 -2.84 -3.64 -3.12
C ILE A 66 -4.00 -3.22 -4.02
N SER A 67 -3.81 -2.14 -4.78
CA SER A 67 -4.78 -1.62 -5.75
C SER A 67 -4.05 -0.87 -6.84
N GLN A 68 -4.66 -0.75 -8.02
CA GLN A 68 -4.17 0.18 -9.05
C GLN A 68 -4.48 1.64 -8.67
N TRP A 69 -5.45 1.86 -7.78
CA TRP A 69 -6.00 3.17 -7.44
C TRP A 69 -5.46 3.70 -6.11
N PRO A 70 -5.48 5.03 -5.90
CA PRO A 70 -5.13 5.64 -4.63
C PRO A 70 -5.95 5.14 -3.44
N TYR A 71 -5.39 5.23 -2.24
CA TYR A 71 -6.07 4.83 -1.00
C TYR A 71 -7.38 5.58 -0.75
N LEU A 72 -7.51 6.81 -1.25
CA LEU A 72 -8.71 7.63 -1.07
C LEU A 72 -9.78 7.40 -2.13
N GLU A 73 -9.52 6.64 -3.20
CA GLU A 73 -10.53 6.39 -4.25
C GLU A 73 -11.68 5.53 -3.69
N PRO A 74 -12.90 6.07 -3.53
CA PRO A 74 -14.01 5.36 -2.93
C PRO A 74 -14.42 4.10 -3.70
N VAL A 75 -14.41 4.10 -5.03
CA VAL A 75 -14.97 3.02 -5.88
C VAL A 75 -13.86 2.11 -6.40
N LYS A 76 -12.69 2.09 -5.75
CA LYS A 76 -11.58 1.25 -6.20
C LYS A 76 -11.84 -0.24 -5.99
N GLU A 77 -11.36 -0.98 -6.96
CA GLU A 77 -11.04 -2.39 -6.78
C GLU A 77 -9.70 -2.54 -6.04
N GLY A 78 -9.66 -3.43 -5.07
CA GLY A 78 -8.45 -3.76 -4.32
C GLY A 78 -8.37 -5.25 -4.00
N TYR A 79 -7.18 -5.68 -3.65
CA TYR A 79 -6.86 -7.06 -3.34
C TYR A 79 -6.09 -7.11 -2.03
N PHE A 80 -6.29 -8.15 -1.23
CA PHE A 80 -5.52 -8.37 -0.01
C PHE A 80 -5.52 -9.85 0.36
N GLN A 81 -4.58 -10.25 1.22
CA GLN A 81 -4.52 -11.61 1.74
C GLN A 81 -5.24 -11.71 3.08
N VAL A 82 -5.89 -12.85 3.30
CA VAL A 82 -6.47 -13.24 4.59
C VAL A 82 -6.00 -14.63 4.98
N THR A 83 -6.06 -14.97 6.25
CA THR A 83 -5.63 -16.29 6.76
C THR A 83 -6.54 -16.79 7.89
N ASN A 84 -6.78 -18.10 7.94
CA ASN A 84 -7.38 -18.80 9.08
C ASN A 84 -6.32 -19.38 10.04
N GLY A 85 -5.05 -18.98 9.88
CA GLY A 85 -3.91 -19.51 10.63
C GLY A 85 -3.29 -20.79 10.06
N LYS A 86 -3.98 -21.49 9.14
CA LYS A 86 -3.45 -22.69 8.45
C LYS A 86 -3.04 -22.39 7.01
N GLU A 87 -3.88 -21.66 6.30
CA GLU A 87 -3.67 -21.31 4.89
C GLU A 87 -3.93 -19.82 4.66
N ARG A 88 -3.55 -19.34 3.47
CA ARG A 88 -3.77 -17.97 3.04
C ARG A 88 -4.66 -17.95 1.81
N PHE A 89 -5.56 -16.98 1.78
CA PHE A 89 -6.48 -16.76 0.68
C PHE A 89 -6.29 -15.36 0.11
N LEU A 90 -6.47 -15.24 -1.20
CA LEU A 90 -6.54 -13.95 -1.87
C LEU A 90 -7.99 -13.49 -1.93
N VAL A 91 -8.25 -12.26 -1.50
CA VAL A 91 -9.57 -11.63 -1.53
C VAL A 91 -9.55 -10.44 -2.47
N ARG A 92 -10.52 -10.39 -3.37
CA ARG A 92 -10.92 -9.22 -4.15
C ARG A 92 -11.96 -8.43 -3.38
N LYS A 93 -11.84 -7.10 -3.37
CA LYS A 93 -12.79 -6.16 -2.77
C LYS A 93 -13.12 -5.06 -3.77
N TRP A 94 -14.39 -4.79 -3.99
CA TRP A 94 -14.84 -3.74 -4.91
C TRP A 94 -16.25 -3.27 -4.54
N ARG A 95 -16.71 -2.19 -5.17
CA ARG A 95 -18.11 -1.76 -5.22
C ARG A 95 -18.36 -1.07 -6.55
N GLU A 96 -19.61 -1.05 -7.01
CA GLU A 96 -19.98 -0.45 -8.30
C GLU A 96 -20.14 1.07 -8.21
N SER A 97 -20.64 1.57 -7.08
CA SER A 97 -20.77 3.00 -6.80
C SER A 97 -20.63 3.27 -5.30
N ILE A 98 -20.67 4.54 -4.90
CA ILE A 98 -20.62 4.91 -3.48
C ILE A 98 -21.85 4.43 -2.70
N ASP A 99 -23.00 4.30 -3.38
CA ASP A 99 -24.28 3.90 -2.80
C ASP A 99 -24.41 2.37 -2.64
N ASN A 100 -23.52 1.60 -3.30
CA ASN A 100 -23.53 0.15 -3.19
C ASN A 100 -22.66 -0.34 -2.03
N PRO A 101 -23.06 -1.44 -1.36
CA PRO A 101 -22.21 -2.09 -0.37
C PRO A 101 -20.95 -2.66 -1.02
N ILE A 102 -19.91 -2.80 -0.20
CA ILE A 102 -18.66 -3.40 -0.63
C ILE A 102 -18.86 -4.90 -0.82
N SER A 103 -18.47 -5.40 -1.98
CA SER A 103 -18.45 -6.81 -2.33
C SER A 103 -17.07 -7.42 -2.11
N TYR A 104 -17.06 -8.71 -1.79
CA TYR A 104 -15.86 -9.50 -1.52
C TYR A 104 -15.93 -10.83 -2.27
N GLN A 105 -14.79 -11.29 -2.79
CA GLN A 105 -14.69 -12.57 -3.49
C GLN A 105 -13.35 -13.22 -3.22
N LEU A 106 -13.37 -14.54 -2.96
CA LEU A 106 -12.16 -15.34 -2.95
C LEU A 106 -11.64 -15.57 -4.37
N ILE A 107 -10.33 -15.41 -4.52
CA ILE A 107 -9.61 -15.76 -5.73
C ILE A 107 -8.70 -16.94 -5.43
N ASP A 108 -8.84 -18.02 -6.20
CA ASP A 108 -7.87 -19.11 -6.24
C ASP A 108 -6.61 -18.61 -6.95
N GLY A 109 -5.68 -18.04 -6.18
CA GLY A 109 -4.48 -17.43 -6.74
C GLY A 109 -3.66 -16.65 -5.74
N TYR A 110 -2.69 -15.90 -6.24
CA TYR A 110 -1.82 -15.03 -5.43
C TYR A 110 -1.50 -13.72 -6.15
N ILE A 111 -1.04 -12.74 -5.36
CA ILE A 111 -0.55 -11.45 -5.87
C ILE A 111 0.91 -11.64 -6.23
N GLU A 112 1.26 -11.43 -7.50
CA GLU A 112 2.64 -11.31 -7.94
C GLU A 112 3.00 -9.83 -8.08
N ILE A 113 3.98 -9.37 -7.30
CA ILE A 113 4.51 -8.01 -7.37
C ILE A 113 5.69 -8.00 -8.34
N THR A 114 5.64 -7.09 -9.31
CA THR A 114 6.69 -6.84 -10.29
C THR A 114 7.18 -5.40 -10.19
N ASN A 115 8.30 -5.09 -10.84
CA ASN A 115 8.93 -3.77 -10.85
C ASN A 115 9.26 -3.23 -9.44
N THR A 116 10.38 -3.66 -8.88
CA THR A 116 10.78 -3.34 -7.51
C THR A 116 12.11 -2.58 -7.44
N GLN A 117 12.43 -1.83 -8.48
CA GLN A 117 13.65 -1.02 -8.52
C GLN A 117 13.51 0.23 -7.64
N LEU A 118 14.62 0.62 -7.01
CA LEU A 118 14.73 1.89 -6.31
C LEU A 118 14.88 3.02 -7.33
N GLU A 119 14.00 4.00 -7.24
CA GLU A 119 14.01 5.22 -8.02
C GLU A 119 14.48 6.38 -7.14
N VAL A 120 15.45 7.15 -7.65
CA VAL A 120 15.80 8.46 -7.09
C VAL A 120 14.83 9.52 -7.63
N GLN A 121 14.38 10.43 -6.77
CA GLN A 121 13.42 11.47 -7.11
C GLN A 121 14.08 12.66 -7.82
N ARG A 122 14.77 12.40 -8.94
CA ARG A 122 15.64 13.35 -9.67
C ARG A 122 15.05 14.75 -9.87
N GLN A 123 13.82 14.82 -10.36
CA GLN A 123 13.17 16.10 -10.64
C GLN A 123 12.83 16.86 -9.35
N ASP A 124 12.43 16.14 -8.31
CA ASP A 124 12.06 16.72 -7.03
C ASP A 124 13.30 17.19 -6.26
N ILE A 125 14.39 16.40 -6.25
CA ILE A 125 15.69 16.83 -5.71
C ILE A 125 16.14 18.12 -6.40
N ARG A 126 16.11 18.16 -7.74
CA ARG A 126 16.52 19.36 -8.49
C ARG A 126 15.67 20.57 -8.13
N ARG A 127 14.35 20.40 -8.05
CA ARG A 127 13.41 21.47 -7.68
C ARG A 127 13.70 21.98 -6.26
N GLN A 128 13.85 21.08 -5.29
CA GLN A 128 14.09 21.42 -3.90
C GLN A 128 15.45 22.10 -3.71
N MET A 129 16.52 21.59 -4.33
CA MET A 129 17.85 22.20 -4.26
C MET A 129 17.87 23.62 -4.83
N ARG A 130 17.16 23.88 -5.94
CA ARG A 130 17.04 25.24 -6.50
C ARG A 130 16.31 26.20 -5.56
N ALA A 131 15.32 25.70 -4.82
CA ALA A 131 14.55 26.50 -3.88
C ALA A 131 15.36 26.80 -2.59
N GLU A 132 16.00 25.79 -2.00
CA GLU A 132 16.71 25.93 -0.71
C GLU A 132 18.15 26.42 -0.85
N ILE A 133 18.80 26.10 -1.99
CA ILE A 133 20.21 26.39 -2.23
C ILE A 133 20.41 27.03 -3.62
N PRO A 134 19.81 28.22 -3.86
CA PRO A 134 19.83 28.87 -5.18
C PRO A 134 21.24 29.24 -5.69
N SER A 135 22.26 29.21 -4.82
CA SER A 135 23.65 29.48 -5.18
C SER A 135 24.35 28.33 -5.93
N ILE A 136 23.75 27.13 -5.97
CA ILE A 136 24.36 25.97 -6.64
C ILE A 136 23.94 25.96 -8.12
N SER A 137 24.92 25.77 -9.01
CA SER A 137 24.67 25.66 -10.44
C SER A 137 24.01 24.33 -10.82
N ASP A 138 23.22 24.34 -11.90
CA ASP A 138 22.54 23.15 -12.41
C ASP A 138 23.49 21.98 -12.69
N ARG A 139 24.71 22.27 -13.18
CA ARG A 139 25.74 21.24 -13.38
C ARG A 139 26.10 20.50 -12.09
N LYS A 140 26.28 21.23 -10.98
CA LYS A 140 26.58 20.62 -9.67
C LYS A 140 25.40 19.84 -9.12
N ILE A 141 24.17 20.32 -9.35
CA ILE A 141 22.95 19.60 -8.97
C ILE A 141 22.88 18.26 -9.71
N ASP A 142 23.14 18.26 -11.03
CA ASP A 142 23.13 17.04 -11.83
C ASP A 142 24.22 16.05 -11.39
N GLN A 143 25.42 16.52 -11.07
CA GLN A 143 26.48 15.69 -10.52
C GLN A 143 26.10 15.09 -9.15
N PHE A 144 25.45 15.87 -8.29
CA PHE A 144 24.97 15.38 -7.00
C PHE A 144 23.89 14.32 -7.16
N ILE A 145 22.90 14.54 -8.04
CA ILE A 145 21.87 13.55 -8.34
C ILE A 145 22.49 12.25 -8.85
N GLN A 146 23.52 12.33 -9.71
CA GLN A 146 24.24 11.14 -10.19
C GLN A 146 24.88 10.37 -9.03
N VAL A 147 25.49 11.06 -8.06
CA VAL A 147 26.03 10.41 -6.85
C VAL A 147 24.94 9.67 -6.07
N VAL A 148 23.76 10.28 -5.92
CA VAL A 148 22.62 9.65 -5.24
C VAL A 148 22.12 8.43 -6.02
N GLU A 149 21.98 8.54 -7.34
CA GLU A 149 21.59 7.43 -8.24
C GLU A 149 22.58 6.26 -8.16
N ASP A 150 23.88 6.55 -8.21
CA ASP A 150 24.93 5.54 -8.11
C ASP A 150 24.87 4.81 -6.76
N VAL A 151 24.73 5.54 -5.65
CA VAL A 151 24.62 4.93 -4.31
C VAL A 151 23.34 4.11 -4.22
N ALA A 152 22.20 4.63 -4.69
CA ALA A 152 20.92 3.93 -4.67
C ALA A 152 20.93 2.63 -5.48
N SER A 153 21.64 2.59 -6.61
CA SER A 153 21.75 1.41 -7.48
C SER A 153 22.38 0.18 -6.81
N GLN A 154 23.13 0.39 -5.72
CA GLN A 154 23.81 -0.66 -4.96
C GLN A 154 22.98 -1.16 -3.77
N LEU A 155 21.83 -0.55 -3.51
CA LEU A 155 21.00 -0.87 -2.36
C LEU A 155 19.98 -1.95 -2.68
N ASP A 156 19.74 -2.81 -1.68
CA ASP A 156 18.61 -3.74 -1.68
C ASP A 156 17.47 -3.11 -0.89
N TRP A 157 16.39 -2.73 -1.59
CA TRP A 157 15.22 -2.10 -0.99
C TRP A 157 14.58 -2.94 0.12
N LYS A 158 14.73 -4.26 0.09
CA LYS A 158 14.19 -5.16 1.12
C LYS A 158 14.86 -4.99 2.49
N LYS A 159 16.04 -4.36 2.52
CA LYS A 159 16.81 -4.10 3.73
C LYS A 159 16.67 -2.66 4.22
N LEU A 160 15.96 -1.81 3.49
CA LEU A 160 15.78 -0.41 3.84
C LEU A 160 14.57 -0.22 4.77
N GLU A 161 14.67 0.76 5.66
CA GLU A 161 13.55 1.20 6.49
C GLU A 161 12.49 1.87 5.61
N VAL A 162 11.23 1.47 5.75
CA VAL A 162 10.10 2.15 5.13
C VAL A 162 9.92 3.51 5.81
N SER A 163 10.03 4.57 5.00
CA SER A 163 9.85 5.95 5.42
C SER A 163 8.37 6.35 5.45
N ALA A 164 7.66 6.01 4.37
CA ALA A 164 6.24 6.28 4.20
C ALA A 164 5.61 5.39 3.12
N GLU A 165 4.30 5.15 3.25
CA GLU A 165 3.46 4.69 2.16
C GLU A 165 3.09 5.89 1.28
N GLY A 166 3.06 5.71 -0.05
CA GLY A 166 2.55 6.74 -0.95
C GLY A 166 1.03 6.82 -0.94
N GLU A 167 0.48 7.81 -1.65
CA GLU A 167 -0.98 7.95 -1.84
C GLU A 167 -1.59 6.74 -2.57
N ASN A 168 -0.78 6.00 -3.31
CA ASN A 168 -1.11 4.77 -3.99
C ASN A 168 -0.36 3.60 -3.34
N PRO A 169 -1.01 2.46 -3.05
CA PRO A 169 -0.38 1.26 -2.45
C PRO A 169 0.79 0.69 -3.28
N LEU A 170 0.92 1.09 -4.55
CA LEU A 170 2.03 0.72 -5.41
C LEU A 170 3.30 1.54 -5.19
N ILE A 171 3.25 2.57 -4.35
CA ILE A 171 4.37 3.46 -4.09
C ILE A 171 4.74 3.35 -2.61
N THR A 172 6.02 3.04 -2.36
CA THR A 172 6.60 3.09 -1.02
C THR A 172 7.89 3.88 -1.05
N TYR A 173 8.09 4.70 -0.02
CA TYR A 173 9.29 5.50 0.19
C TYR A 173 10.17 4.85 1.24
N TYR A 174 11.47 4.85 0.99
CA TYR A 174 12.49 4.23 1.82
C TYR A 174 13.52 5.26 2.23
N LYS A 175 13.94 5.22 3.50
CA LYS A 175 14.99 6.10 4.00
C LYS A 175 16.35 5.63 3.51
N LEU A 176 17.22 6.58 3.20
CA LEU A 176 18.65 6.33 3.13
C LEU A 176 19.18 6.10 4.55
N GLY A 177 19.84 4.97 4.79
CA GLY A 177 20.52 4.72 6.06
C GLY A 177 21.77 5.57 6.24
N ASP A 178 22.28 5.65 7.47
CA ASP A 178 23.44 6.48 7.82
C ASP A 178 24.67 6.18 6.97
N HIS A 179 24.91 4.91 6.65
CA HIS A 179 26.02 4.51 5.79
C HIS A 179 25.88 5.07 4.36
N SER A 180 24.69 4.96 3.78
CA SER A 180 24.39 5.49 2.43
C SER A 180 24.49 7.00 2.40
N MET A 181 23.95 7.70 3.40
CA MET A 181 24.09 9.15 3.54
C MET A 181 25.56 9.56 3.68
N GLY A 182 26.35 8.84 4.50
CA GLY A 182 27.78 9.06 4.65
C GLY A 182 28.55 8.88 3.33
N ASN A 183 28.19 7.88 2.52
CA ASN A 183 28.80 7.66 1.21
C ASN A 183 28.47 8.81 0.22
N ILE A 184 27.20 9.23 0.16
CA ILE A 184 26.77 10.38 -0.66
C ILE A 184 27.54 11.63 -0.24
N LEU A 185 27.64 11.90 1.06
CA LEU A 185 28.39 13.05 1.58
C LEU A 185 29.87 12.99 1.23
N SER A 186 30.52 11.84 1.42
CA SER A 186 31.94 11.67 1.07
C SER A 186 32.21 12.00 -0.40
N ARG A 187 31.42 11.43 -1.31
CA ARG A 187 31.54 11.67 -2.76
C ARG A 187 31.17 13.09 -3.18
N SER A 188 30.31 13.75 -2.41
CA SER A 188 29.89 15.14 -2.68
C SER A 188 31.00 16.16 -2.40
N THR A 189 32.07 15.79 -1.68
CA THR A 189 33.21 16.70 -1.41
C THR A 189 33.97 17.11 -2.67
N GLU A 190 33.92 16.31 -3.73
CA GLU A 190 34.54 16.61 -5.03
C GLU A 190 33.72 17.62 -5.86
N ILE A 191 32.44 17.78 -5.53
CA ILE A 191 31.48 18.61 -6.28
C ILE A 191 31.34 20.00 -5.66
N PHE A 192 31.33 20.05 -4.32
CA PHE A 192 30.97 21.24 -3.55
C PHE A 192 32.14 21.80 -2.76
N ASN A 193 32.27 23.12 -2.74
CA ASN A 193 33.21 23.78 -1.83
C ASN A 193 32.70 23.72 -0.38
N SER A 194 33.53 24.09 0.60
CA SER A 194 33.20 23.94 2.02
C SER A 194 31.91 24.65 2.47
N LYS A 195 31.57 25.80 1.88
CA LYS A 195 30.32 26.53 2.20
C LYS A 195 29.10 25.83 1.61
N GLU A 196 29.18 25.40 0.36
CA GLU A 196 28.14 24.63 -0.32
C GLU A 196 27.93 23.27 0.37
N PHE A 197 29.03 22.60 0.75
CA PHE A 197 29.02 21.29 1.37
C PHE A 197 28.23 21.26 2.68
N LYS A 198 28.34 22.31 3.50
CA LYS A 198 27.53 22.43 4.73
C LYS A 198 26.04 22.43 4.41
N LYS A 199 25.63 23.17 3.37
CA LYS A 199 24.23 23.23 2.94
C LYS A 199 23.75 21.90 2.36
N ILE A 200 24.60 21.20 1.59
CA ILE A 200 24.28 19.85 1.08
C ILE A 200 24.10 18.86 2.22
N LYS A 201 24.94 18.94 3.25
CA LYS A 201 24.78 18.10 4.44
C LYS A 201 23.42 18.34 5.09
N GLU A 202 23.09 19.59 5.37
CA GLU A 202 21.78 19.96 5.96
C GLU A 202 20.62 19.51 5.08
N PHE A 203 20.70 19.73 3.76
CA PHE A 203 19.71 19.29 2.77
C PHE A 203 19.42 17.79 2.85
N ILE A 204 20.46 16.95 2.88
CA ILE A 204 20.29 15.49 2.94
C ILE A 204 19.57 15.08 4.23
N TYR A 205 19.99 15.60 5.37
CA TYR A 205 19.38 15.24 6.66
C TYR A 205 17.93 15.71 6.78
N GLN A 206 17.62 16.91 6.27
CA GLN A 206 16.29 17.49 6.37
C GLN A 206 15.28 16.85 5.40
N ASN A 207 15.74 16.31 4.27
CA ASN A 207 14.87 15.80 3.20
C ASN A 207 14.85 14.26 3.10
N ASN A 208 15.34 13.52 4.10
CA ASN A 208 15.36 12.04 4.13
C ASN A 208 14.27 11.46 5.07
N GLY A 209 13.15 12.15 5.21
CA GLY A 209 11.99 11.73 6.01
C GLY A 209 10.75 11.52 5.15
N HIS A 210 9.76 10.81 5.71
CA HIS A 210 8.44 10.62 5.10
C HIS A 210 8.48 10.32 3.58
N ASN A 211 7.98 11.23 2.74
CA ASN A 211 8.00 11.18 1.28
C ASN A 211 8.86 12.31 0.67
N ASP A 212 9.82 12.84 1.42
CA ASP A 212 10.71 13.93 1.01
C ASP A 212 11.69 13.51 -0.09
N VAL A 213 12.31 14.50 -0.72
CA VAL A 213 13.05 14.33 -1.99
C VAL A 213 14.30 13.46 -1.90
N MET A 214 14.89 13.27 -0.72
CA MET A 214 16.05 12.37 -0.52
C MET A 214 15.65 10.94 -0.13
N THR A 215 14.37 10.67 0.07
CA THR A 215 13.89 9.28 0.19
C THR A 215 13.92 8.59 -1.17
N LEU A 216 14.16 7.28 -1.18
CA LEU A 216 14.12 6.45 -2.37
C LEU A 216 12.72 5.91 -2.59
N ARG A 217 12.26 5.86 -3.83
CA ARG A 217 10.90 5.41 -4.15
C ARG A 217 10.94 4.05 -4.83
N VAL A 218 10.11 3.11 -4.40
CA VAL A 218 9.83 1.89 -5.18
C VAL A 218 8.43 2.02 -5.77
N ARG A 219 8.33 1.91 -7.10
CA ARG A 219 7.05 1.87 -7.81
C ARG A 219 6.75 0.46 -8.31
N ARG A 220 5.90 -0.21 -7.56
CA ARG A 220 5.45 -1.58 -7.81
C ARG A 220 4.44 -1.62 -8.95
N ARG A 221 4.37 -2.78 -9.59
CA ARG A 221 3.23 -3.24 -10.37
C ARG A 221 2.78 -4.56 -9.78
N PHE A 222 1.54 -4.95 -10.04
CA PHE A 222 1.07 -6.26 -9.63
C PHE A 222 0.21 -6.89 -10.70
N LYS A 223 0.18 -8.22 -10.65
CA LYS A 223 -0.78 -9.05 -11.37
C LYS A 223 -1.37 -10.07 -10.40
N ILE A 224 -2.61 -10.45 -10.66
CA ILE A 224 -3.24 -11.58 -9.97
C ILE A 224 -2.96 -12.83 -10.79
N VAL A 225 -2.29 -13.80 -10.18
CA VAL A 225 -2.01 -15.09 -10.81
C VAL A 225 -3.00 -16.12 -10.29
N THR A 226 -3.91 -16.56 -11.15
CA THR A 226 -4.87 -17.62 -10.82
C THR A 226 -4.21 -18.98 -10.93
N THR A 227 -4.50 -19.85 -9.96
CA THR A 227 -4.07 -21.25 -10.01
C THR A 227 -5.20 -22.08 -10.62
N ASP A 228 -5.11 -22.39 -11.91
CA ASP A 228 -6.08 -23.29 -12.55
C ASP A 228 -6.06 -24.67 -11.88
N LYS A 229 -7.15 -25.02 -11.20
CA LYS A 229 -7.36 -26.37 -10.65
C LYS A 229 -7.59 -27.44 -11.74
N THR A 230 -7.74 -27.05 -13.01
CA THR A 230 -8.07 -27.93 -14.15
C THR A 230 -6.89 -28.73 -14.74
N LYS A 231 -5.65 -28.59 -14.25
CA LYS A 231 -4.51 -29.41 -14.72
C LYS A 231 -4.14 -30.61 -13.82
N ARG A 232 -4.86 -30.87 -12.73
CA ARG A 232 -4.54 -31.97 -11.79
C ARG A 232 -5.26 -33.31 -12.07
N THR A 233 -6.09 -33.42 -13.10
CA THR A 233 -6.87 -34.64 -13.36
C THR A 233 -6.40 -35.48 -14.55
N ASN A 234 -5.38 -35.07 -15.32
CA ASN A 234 -4.92 -35.81 -16.51
C ASN A 234 -3.48 -36.37 -16.39
N SER A 235 -3.01 -36.67 -15.17
CA SER A 235 -1.71 -37.33 -14.97
C SER A 235 -1.80 -38.67 -14.24
N HIS A 236 -2.97 -39.32 -14.27
CA HIS A 236 -3.13 -40.72 -13.92
C HIS A 236 -4.14 -41.39 -14.86
N LEU A 237 -3.68 -41.64 -16.09
CA LEU A 237 -4.08 -42.78 -16.91
C LEU A 237 -2.81 -43.39 -17.50
#